data_AF-A0A034VEV7-F1
#
_entry.id   AF-A0A034VEV7-F1
#
_cell.length_a   1.000
_cell.length_b   1.000
_cell.length_c   1.000
_cell.angle_alpha   90.00
_cell.angle_beta   90.00
_cell.angle_gamma   90.00
#
_symmetry.space_group_name_H-M   'P 1'
#
loop_
_entity.id
_entity.type
_entity.pdbx_description
1 polymer ?
#
loop_
_entity_poly.entity_id
_entity_poly.type
_entity_poly.pdbx_seq_one_letter_code
_entity_poly.pdbx_strand_id
1 'polypeptide(L)'
;KQLPPFYVYLFEHRSPASFSELFGGDSEDFFGVCHAEELQYLFPLGLSLFVSSSPTENDIVLREAILKMWVNFASEGNPTPAGSNLTPWAPVTGYPVNYARLGHKTPDEFTVLQMERDIYGDRTNFWRQLQAHIPAEQREKKIRDEL
;
A
#
# COMPACT_ATOMS: atom_id res chain seq x y z
N LYS A 1 -0.53 7.80 28.50
CA LYS A 1 -1.57 7.64 27.45
C LYS A 1 -1.13 6.49 26.56
N GLN A 2 -1.95 5.46 26.38
CA GLN A 2 -1.67 4.37 25.42
C GLN A 2 -2.04 4.86 24.02
N LEU A 3 -1.16 4.64 23.03
CA LEU A 3 -1.47 4.94 21.64
C LEU A 3 -2.55 3.96 21.15
N PRO A 4 -3.55 4.41 20.38
CA PRO A 4 -4.51 3.50 19.78
C PRO A 4 -3.79 2.54 18.83
N PRO A 5 -4.33 1.32 18.63
CA PRO A 5 -3.81 0.40 17.63
C PRO A 5 -3.79 1.07 16.24
N PHE A 6 -2.74 0.82 15.49
CA PHE A 6 -2.64 1.22 14.09
C PHE A 6 -2.15 0.05 13.25
N TYR A 7 -2.49 0.08 11.98
CA TYR A 7 -2.26 -1.00 11.02
C TYR A 7 -1.52 -0.43 9.82
N VAL A 8 -0.55 -1.18 9.30
CA VAL A 8 0.24 -0.79 8.14
C VAL A 8 0.11 -1.88 7.09
N TYR A 9 -0.04 -1.49 5.83
CA TYR A 9 0.00 -2.42 4.71
C TYR A 9 0.95 -1.96 3.61
N LEU A 10 1.37 -2.91 2.80
CA LEU A 10 2.01 -2.72 1.51
C LEU A 10 1.15 -3.40 0.45
N PHE A 11 0.63 -2.64 -0.51
CA PHE A 11 -0.06 -3.20 -1.66
C PHE A 11 0.99 -3.66 -2.69
N GLU A 12 1.00 -4.95 -3.02
CA GLU A 12 2.02 -5.55 -3.91
C GLU A 12 1.39 -6.46 -4.96
N HIS A 13 0.08 -6.32 -5.23
CA HIS A 13 -0.61 -7.13 -6.22
C HIS A 13 -0.25 -6.73 -7.65
N ARG A 14 0.11 -7.70 -8.49
CA ARG A 14 0.23 -7.49 -9.93
C ARG A 14 -1.15 -7.50 -10.59
N SER A 15 -1.63 -6.31 -10.94
CA SER A 15 -2.90 -6.11 -11.65
C SER A 15 -2.75 -6.40 -13.16
N PRO A 16 -3.79 -6.90 -13.85
CA PRO A 16 -3.80 -7.08 -15.30
C PRO A 16 -3.82 -5.77 -16.10
N ALA A 17 -4.18 -4.67 -15.45
CA ALA A 17 -4.07 -3.32 -15.97
C ALA A 17 -3.36 -2.49 -14.93
N SER A 18 -2.40 -1.66 -15.36
CA SER A 18 -1.68 -0.76 -14.46
C SER A 18 -1.90 0.70 -14.82
N PHE A 19 -1.92 1.56 -13.80
CA PHE A 19 -1.79 3.01 -14.03
C PHE A 19 -0.52 3.37 -14.80
N SER A 20 0.52 2.53 -14.80
CA SER A 20 1.73 2.72 -15.59
C SER A 20 1.46 2.80 -17.10
N GLU A 21 0.43 2.12 -17.59
CA GLU A 21 0.01 2.17 -19.00
C GLU A 21 -0.47 3.57 -19.40
N LEU A 22 -1.10 4.30 -18.47
CA LEU A 22 -1.55 5.68 -18.70
C LEU A 22 -0.37 6.66 -18.86
N PHE A 23 0.84 6.25 -18.46
CA PHE A 23 2.07 7.06 -18.56
C PHE A 23 3.05 6.50 -19.60
N GLY A 24 2.57 5.66 -20.52
CA GLY A 24 3.35 5.16 -21.65
C GLY A 24 4.09 3.84 -21.40
N GLY A 25 3.76 3.12 -20.32
CA GLY A 25 4.14 1.71 -20.17
C GLY A 25 3.36 0.79 -21.11
N ASP A 26 3.99 -0.31 -21.53
CA ASP A 26 3.30 -1.39 -22.25
C ASP A 26 2.55 -2.29 -21.24
N SER A 27 1.38 -2.81 -21.63
CA SER A 27 0.57 -3.71 -20.79
C SER A 27 1.25 -5.04 -20.49
N GLU A 28 2.19 -5.47 -21.33
CA GLU A 28 2.96 -6.70 -21.11
C GLU A 28 4.12 -6.52 -20.11
N ASP A 29 4.55 -5.28 -19.89
CA ASP A 29 5.67 -4.97 -19.00
C ASP A 29 5.20 -4.81 -17.54
N PHE A 30 5.84 -5.53 -16.63
CA PHE A 30 5.60 -5.36 -15.20
C PHE A 30 6.75 -4.63 -14.52
N PHE A 31 6.60 -3.33 -14.31
CA PHE A 31 7.57 -2.48 -13.60
C PHE A 31 7.41 -2.47 -12.08
N GLY A 32 6.48 -3.29 -11.56
CA GLY A 32 6.06 -3.27 -10.17
C GLY A 32 4.71 -2.58 -9.99
N VAL A 33 4.28 -2.49 -8.73
CA VAL A 33 3.04 -1.82 -8.35
C VAL A 33 3.31 -0.32 -8.24
N CYS A 34 2.69 0.46 -9.12
CA CYS A 34 2.90 1.90 -9.13
C CYS A 34 1.98 2.61 -8.11
N HIS A 35 2.14 3.93 -7.98
CA HIS A 35 1.33 4.71 -7.06
C HIS A 35 -0.14 4.72 -7.50
N ALA A 36 -1.06 4.66 -6.54
CA ALA A 36 -2.52 4.65 -6.72
C ALA A 36 -3.10 3.38 -7.37
N GLU A 37 -2.29 2.35 -7.60
CA GLU A 37 -2.71 1.07 -8.17
C GLU A 37 -3.81 0.39 -7.33
N GLU A 38 -3.80 0.56 -6.01
CA GLU A 38 -4.78 -0.02 -5.11
C GLU A 38 -6.17 0.62 -5.23
N LEU A 39 -6.27 1.84 -5.78
CA LEU A 39 -7.54 2.57 -5.87
C LEU A 39 -8.56 1.84 -6.75
N GLN A 40 -8.12 1.07 -7.74
CA GLN A 40 -9.02 0.28 -8.58
C GLN A 40 -9.68 -0.90 -7.82
N TYR A 41 -9.15 -1.27 -6.65
CA TYR A 41 -9.72 -2.26 -5.75
C TYR A 41 -10.65 -1.64 -4.69
N LEU A 42 -10.64 -0.31 -4.57
CA LEU A 42 -11.51 0.45 -3.65
C LEU A 42 -12.68 1.11 -4.39
N PHE A 43 -12.47 1.53 -5.63
CA PHE A 43 -13.41 2.31 -6.41
C PHE A 43 -13.57 1.72 -7.82
N PRO A 44 -14.72 1.95 -8.49
CA PRO A 44 -15.00 1.38 -9.81
C PRO A 44 -14.26 2.10 -10.95
N LEU A 45 -12.92 2.17 -10.88
CA LEU A 45 -12.08 2.89 -11.84
C LEU A 45 -11.86 2.11 -13.15
N GLY A 46 -11.91 0.77 -13.09
CA GLY A 46 -11.65 -0.07 -14.26
C GLY A 46 -12.63 0.15 -15.43
N LEU A 47 -13.85 0.62 -15.14
CA LEU A 47 -14.86 0.90 -16.15
C LEU A 47 -14.52 2.09 -17.05
N SER A 48 -13.66 3.01 -16.60
CA SER A 48 -13.28 4.21 -17.36
C SER A 48 -11.81 4.26 -17.72
N LEU A 49 -10.92 3.73 -16.86
CA LEU A 49 -9.47 3.85 -17.02
C LEU A 49 -8.82 2.58 -17.59
N PHE A 50 -9.43 1.41 -17.41
CA PHE A 50 -8.81 0.11 -17.74
C PHE A 50 -9.72 -0.77 -18.61
N VAL A 51 -10.36 -0.15 -19.61
CA VAL A 51 -11.33 -0.81 -20.50
C VAL A 51 -10.71 -1.89 -21.41
N SER A 52 -9.38 -1.92 -21.54
CA SER A 52 -8.63 -2.91 -22.33
C SER A 52 -8.45 -4.25 -21.62
N SER A 53 -8.65 -4.31 -20.31
CA SER A 53 -8.30 -5.47 -19.49
C SER A 53 -9.45 -5.88 -18.57
N SER A 54 -9.63 -7.19 -18.38
CA SER A 54 -10.64 -7.73 -17.48
C SER A 54 -9.99 -8.20 -16.17
N PRO A 55 -10.64 -7.99 -15.00
CA PRO A 55 -10.14 -8.52 -13.73
C PRO A 55 -10.05 -10.05 -13.76
N THR A 56 -8.98 -10.60 -13.19
CA THR A 56 -8.84 -12.03 -12.92
C THR A 56 -9.63 -12.45 -11.68
N GLU A 57 -9.74 -13.75 -11.43
CA GLU A 57 -10.34 -14.27 -10.20
C GLU A 57 -9.61 -13.77 -8.95
N ASN A 58 -8.27 -13.72 -8.98
CA ASN A 58 -7.45 -13.19 -7.90
C ASN A 58 -7.75 -11.70 -7.64
N ASP A 59 -7.98 -10.91 -8.69
CA ASP A 59 -8.34 -9.49 -8.55
C ASP A 59 -9.69 -9.32 -7.85
N ILE A 60 -10.67 -10.14 -8.23
CA ILE A 60 -12.00 -10.12 -7.61
C ILE A 60 -11.89 -10.49 -6.13
N VAL A 61 -11.20 -11.60 -5.81
CA VAL A 61 -11.00 -12.05 -4.43
C VAL A 61 -10.29 -10.98 -3.60
N LEU A 62 -9.23 -10.37 -4.14
CA LEU A 62 -8.48 -9.32 -3.46
C LEU A 62 -9.33 -8.06 -3.25
N ARG A 63 -10.11 -7.63 -4.26
CA ARG A 63 -11.02 -6.49 -4.17
C ARG A 63 -12.03 -6.66 -3.04
N GLU A 64 -12.73 -7.80 -3.01
CA GLU A 64 -13.73 -8.07 -1.98
C GLU A 64 -13.10 -8.07 -0.57
N ALA A 65 -11.88 -8.62 -0.44
CA ALA A 65 -11.15 -8.59 0.82
C ALA A 65 -10.73 -7.18 1.23
N ILE A 66 -10.19 -6.37 0.33
CA ILE A 66 -9.77 -4.99 0.60
C ILE A 66 -10.98 -4.15 1.03
N LEU A 67 -12.09 -4.21 0.29
CA LEU A 67 -13.32 -3.50 0.64
C LEU A 67 -13.81 -3.90 2.03
N LYS A 68 -13.84 -5.20 2.33
CA LYS A 68 -14.26 -5.69 3.64
C LYS A 68 -13.33 -5.23 4.76
N MET A 69 -12.01 -5.25 4.55
CA MET A 69 -11.03 -4.75 5.53
C MET A 69 -11.23 -3.26 5.83
N TRP A 70 -11.44 -2.44 4.79
CA TRP A 70 -11.69 -1.01 4.95
C TRP A 70 -13.02 -0.72 5.67
N VAL A 71 -14.10 -1.43 5.33
CA VAL A 71 -15.41 -1.29 5.98
C VAL A 71 -15.37 -1.73 7.44
N ASN A 72 -14.71 -2.85 7.74
CA ASN A 72 -14.54 -3.34 9.11
C ASN A 72 -13.73 -2.33 9.93
N PHE A 73 -12.63 -1.80 9.39
CA PHE A 73 -11.83 -0.80 10.11
C PHE A 73 -12.63 0.47 10.39
N ALA A 74 -13.42 0.96 9.43
CA ALA A 74 -14.28 2.12 9.62
C ALA A 74 -15.37 1.89 10.69
N SER A 75 -15.86 0.65 10.81
CA SER A 75 -16.96 0.29 11.71
C SER A 75 -16.50 -0.11 13.12
N GLU A 76 -15.36 -0.79 13.24
CA GLU A 76 -14.90 -1.45 14.47
C GLU A 76 -13.48 -1.05 14.89
N GLY A 77 -12.74 -0.29 14.07
CA GLY A 77 -11.33 0.05 14.32
C GLY A 77 -10.36 -1.13 14.16
N ASN A 78 -10.83 -2.26 13.62
CA ASN A 78 -10.02 -3.44 13.31
C ASN A 78 -10.37 -3.91 11.88
N PRO A 79 -9.40 -4.02 10.96
CA PRO A 79 -9.68 -4.47 9.58
C PRO A 79 -10.14 -5.93 9.49
N THR A 80 -9.75 -6.77 10.46
CA THR A 80 -10.09 -8.20 10.50
C THR A 80 -10.59 -8.56 11.90
N PRO A 81 -11.80 -8.11 12.29
CA PRO A 81 -12.36 -8.38 13.60
C PRO A 81 -12.63 -9.88 13.80
N ALA A 82 -12.80 -10.27 15.07
CA ALA A 82 -13.08 -11.66 15.42
C ALA A 82 -14.37 -12.14 14.74
N GLY A 83 -14.30 -13.28 14.04
CA GLY A 83 -15.41 -13.81 13.25
C GLY A 83 -15.43 -13.37 11.78
N SER A 84 -14.53 -12.47 11.36
CA SER A 84 -14.29 -12.26 9.93
C SER A 84 -13.66 -13.52 9.31
N ASN A 85 -14.01 -13.81 8.05
CA ASN A 85 -13.43 -14.89 7.26
C ASN A 85 -12.10 -14.49 6.58
N LEU A 86 -11.47 -13.42 7.06
CA LEU A 86 -10.25 -12.86 6.51
C LEU A 86 -9.04 -13.35 7.32
N THR A 87 -7.89 -13.48 6.66
CA THR A 87 -6.62 -13.73 7.35
C THR A 87 -6.37 -12.62 8.39
N PRO A 88 -6.05 -12.94 9.65
CA PRO A 88 -5.87 -11.93 10.69
C PRO A 88 -4.77 -10.92 10.35
N TRP A 89 -5.13 -9.63 10.39
CA TRP A 89 -4.23 -8.50 10.28
C TRP A 89 -3.92 -7.98 11.68
N ALA A 90 -2.75 -8.34 12.20
CA ALA A 90 -2.33 -7.91 13.52
C ALA A 90 -1.96 -6.41 13.53
N PRO A 91 -2.33 -5.66 14.58
CA PRO A 91 -1.89 -4.28 14.74
C PRO A 91 -0.36 -4.19 14.88
N VAL A 92 0.19 -3.02 14.64
CA VAL A 92 1.64 -2.79 14.79
C VAL A 92 2.03 -2.93 16.26
N THR A 93 3.06 -3.73 16.51
CA THR A 93 3.56 -4.04 17.86
C THR A 93 4.78 -3.21 18.26
N GLY A 94 5.47 -2.60 17.30
CA GLY A 94 6.68 -1.80 17.54
C GLY A 94 7.53 -1.64 16.29
N TYR A 95 8.82 -1.33 16.48
CA TYR A 95 9.83 -1.30 15.43
C TYR A 95 10.78 -2.51 15.57
N PRO A 96 11.15 -3.21 14.49
CA PRO A 96 10.70 -3.02 13.11
C PRO A 96 9.20 -3.30 12.94
N VAL A 97 8.57 -2.49 12.07
CA VAL A 97 7.11 -2.50 11.86
C VAL A 97 6.69 -3.83 11.25
N ASN A 98 5.67 -4.46 11.84
CA ASN A 98 4.92 -5.52 11.17
C ASN A 98 3.84 -4.91 10.28
N TYR A 99 3.64 -5.43 9.08
CA TYR A 99 2.69 -4.91 8.10
C TYR A 99 1.99 -6.05 7.36
N ALA A 100 0.83 -5.77 6.79
CA ALA A 100 0.13 -6.68 5.89
C ALA A 100 0.58 -6.43 4.44
N ARG A 101 1.17 -7.42 3.79
CA ARG A 101 1.34 -7.42 2.34
C ARG A 101 0.02 -7.87 1.70
N LEU A 102 -0.54 -7.06 0.80
CA LEU A 102 -1.81 -7.33 0.12
C LEU A 102 -1.56 -7.73 -1.33
N GLY A 103 -2.12 -8.87 -1.76
CA GLY A 103 -1.86 -9.47 -3.08
C GLY A 103 -0.46 -10.06 -3.22
N HIS A 104 0.02 -10.29 -4.44
CA HIS A 104 1.43 -10.67 -4.73
C HIS A 104 1.85 -10.19 -6.13
N LYS A 105 3.14 -9.90 -6.30
CA LYS A 105 3.72 -9.51 -7.62
C LYS A 105 3.85 -10.68 -8.60
N THR A 106 3.72 -11.89 -8.09
CA THR A 106 3.83 -13.16 -8.82
C THR A 106 2.45 -13.81 -8.75
N PRO A 107 1.72 -13.91 -9.88
CA PRO A 107 0.36 -14.43 -9.88
C PRO A 107 0.21 -15.83 -9.27
N ASP A 108 1.18 -16.71 -9.48
CA ASP A 108 1.18 -18.09 -8.97
C ASP A 108 1.40 -18.18 -7.45
N GLU A 109 1.88 -17.11 -6.82
CA GLU A 109 2.11 -17.01 -5.37
C GLU A 109 1.04 -16.16 -4.68
N PHE A 110 -0.14 -16.03 -5.30
CA PHE A 110 -1.21 -15.16 -4.82
C PHE A 110 -1.61 -15.45 -3.37
N THR A 111 -1.64 -14.38 -2.59
CA THR A 111 -2.20 -14.35 -1.24
C THR A 111 -2.96 -13.06 -1.06
N VAL A 112 -4.17 -13.12 -0.50
CA VAL A 112 -4.95 -11.91 -0.18
C VAL A 112 -4.20 -11.02 0.80
N LEU A 113 -3.72 -11.61 1.89
CA LEU A 113 -2.99 -10.94 2.96
C LEU A 113 -1.94 -11.87 3.53
N GLN A 114 -0.72 -11.36 3.69
CA GLN A 114 0.36 -12.00 4.43
C GLN A 114 0.97 -11.02 5.42
N MET A 115 1.11 -11.40 6.69
CA MET A 115 1.80 -10.58 7.67
C MET A 115 3.32 -10.72 7.50
N GLU A 116 3.99 -9.58 7.37
CA GLU A 116 5.44 -9.47 7.22
C GLU A 116 6.01 -8.46 8.22
N ARG A 117 7.34 -8.32 8.25
CA ARG A 117 8.05 -7.41 9.16
C ARG A 117 9.19 -6.72 8.42
N ASP A 118 9.58 -5.57 8.95
CA ASP A 118 10.75 -4.81 8.51
C ASP A 118 10.64 -4.26 7.08
N ILE A 119 9.54 -3.51 6.84
CA ILE A 119 9.28 -2.87 5.54
C ILE A 119 10.45 -1.97 5.13
N TYR A 120 11.16 -2.38 4.07
CA TYR A 120 12.34 -1.69 3.54
C TYR A 120 13.37 -1.29 4.63
N GLY A 121 13.66 -2.21 5.56
CA GLY A 121 14.53 -1.98 6.72
C GLY A 121 15.85 -1.28 6.39
N ASP A 122 16.61 -1.81 5.43
CA ASP A 122 17.91 -1.24 5.02
C ASP A 122 17.79 0.20 4.52
N ARG A 123 16.77 0.50 3.70
CA ARG A 123 16.54 1.86 3.19
C ARG A 123 16.15 2.79 4.33
N THR A 124 15.27 2.35 5.21
CA THR A 124 14.86 3.12 6.39
C THR A 124 16.05 3.44 7.29
N ASN A 125 16.94 2.47 7.50
CA ASN A 125 18.15 2.64 8.29
C ASN A 125 19.13 3.61 7.62
N PHE A 126 19.34 3.48 6.30
CA PHE A 126 20.16 4.42 5.53
C PHE A 126 19.65 5.86 5.66
N TRP A 127 18.35 6.09 5.42
CA TRP A 127 17.77 7.44 5.51
C TRP A 127 17.84 8.02 6.94
N ARG A 128 17.76 7.19 7.98
CA ARG A 128 17.93 7.63 9.38
C ARG A 128 19.35 8.06 9.72
N GLN A 129 20.34 7.54 9.01
CA GLN A 129 21.76 7.91 9.21
C GLN A 129 22.11 9.23 8.52
N LEU A 130 21.34 9.63 7.50
CA LEU A 130 21.56 10.88 6.81
C LEU A 130 21.17 12.07 7.69
N GLN A 131 22.05 13.07 7.74
CA GLN A 131 21.78 14.37 8.34
C GLN A 131 21.57 15.40 7.23
N ALA A 132 20.80 16.45 7.53
CA ALA A 132 20.66 17.55 6.61
C ALA A 132 22.05 18.15 6.33
N HIS A 133 22.40 18.31 5.06
CA HIS A 133 23.66 18.95 4.66
C HIS A 133 23.80 20.36 5.28
N ILE A 134 22.66 21.05 5.45
CA ILE A 134 22.54 22.29 6.21
C ILE A 134 21.51 22.05 7.34
N PRO A 135 21.96 21.95 8.61
CA PRO A 135 21.10 21.84 9.77
C PRO A 135 20.10 22.98 9.85
N ALA A 136 18.91 22.72 10.40
CA ALA A 136 17.82 23.71 10.44
C ALA A 136 18.23 25.00 11.17
N GLU A 137 19.11 24.88 12.15
CA GLU A 137 19.68 25.96 12.95
C GLU A 137 20.61 26.88 12.13
N GLN A 138 21.19 26.34 11.04
CA GLN A 138 22.10 27.05 10.14
C GLN A 138 21.37 27.59 8.89
N ARG A 139 20.08 27.30 8.72
CA ARG A 139 19.29 27.83 7.61
C ARG A 139 18.97 29.29 7.90
N GLU A 140 19.70 30.22 7.27
CA GLU A 140 19.28 31.61 7.21
C GLU A 140 17.89 31.69 6.56
N LYS A 141 16.87 32.14 7.30
CA LYS A 141 15.58 32.53 6.71
C LYS A 141 15.77 33.81 5.91
N LYS A 142 16.31 33.71 4.69
CA LYS A 142 16.09 34.75 3.69
C LYS A 142 14.66 34.62 3.20
N ILE A 143 13.75 35.39 3.80
CA ILE A 143 12.46 35.68 3.18
C ILE A 143 12.83 36.37 1.87
N ARG A 144 12.70 35.63 0.76
CA ARG A 144 12.71 36.26 -0.54
C ARG A 144 11.31 36.81 -0.72
N ASP A 145 11.16 38.12 -0.61
CA ASP A 145 9.99 38.82 -1.13
C ASP A 145 10.08 38.72 -2.66
N GLU A 146 9.61 37.61 -3.21
CA GLU A 146 9.36 37.49 -4.65
C GLU A 146 7.95 38.07 -4.88
N LEU A 147 7.93 39.34 -5.29
CA LEU A 147 6.80 40.00 -5.95
C LEU A 147 6.62 39.47 -7.37
#